data_AF-A0A3M1L4Y3-F1
#
_entry.id   AF-A0A3M1L4Y3-F1
#
_cell.length_a   1.000
_cell.length_b   1.000
_cell.length_c   1.000
_cell.angle_alpha   90.00
_cell.angle_beta   90.00
_cell.angle_gamma   90.00
#
_symmetry.space_group_name_H-M   'P 1'
#
loop_
_entity.id
_entity.type
_entity.pdbx_description
1 polymer ?
#
loop_
_entity_poly.entity_id
_entity_poly.type
_entity_poly.pdbx_seq_one_letter_code
_entity_poly.pdbx_strand_id
1 'polypeptide(L)'
;MKSTPLTEKHIALGAKMAPFAGYNMPIQYTGIRDEHLCVRERVGVFDVSHMGEFIVRGREALDFVQKVTSNDAARLKPGQAQYSCLPNHQGGIVDDLLVYRLFDDQCAEGETAFMLVVNAANIEKDWNWLEEQNVFDTRLIDISERTGLLAVQGPRAADALQPLTDVPLQELKYYTFTKGRLAGV
;
A
#
# COMPACT_ATOMS: atom_id res chain seq x y z
N MET A 1 5.49 -1.27 -21.35
CA MET A 1 4.78 -1.49 -20.08
C MET A 1 5.82 -1.80 -19.02
N LYS A 2 5.67 -1.27 -17.80
CA LYS A 2 6.49 -1.63 -16.64
C LYS A 2 6.20 -3.08 -16.22
N SER A 3 7.13 -3.69 -15.50
CA SER A 3 6.99 -5.04 -14.94
C SER A 3 7.05 -4.94 -13.41
N THR A 4 6.37 -5.85 -12.72
CA THR A 4 6.51 -6.03 -11.28
C THR A 4 7.65 -7.01 -10.98
N PRO A 5 8.15 -7.09 -9.72
CA PRO A 5 9.13 -8.09 -9.33
C PRO A 5 8.67 -9.55 -9.55
N LEU A 6 7.36 -9.78 -9.75
CA LEU A 6 6.75 -11.10 -9.92
C LEU A 6 6.30 -11.38 -11.36
N THR A 7 6.55 -10.49 -12.34
CA THR A 7 6.09 -10.67 -13.73
C THR A 7 6.51 -12.01 -14.34
N GLU A 8 7.77 -12.42 -14.18
CA GLU A 8 8.23 -13.72 -14.70
C GLU A 8 7.54 -14.90 -14.03
N LYS A 9 7.19 -14.78 -12.74
CA LYS A 9 6.43 -15.79 -12.02
C LYS A 9 5.02 -15.93 -12.59
N HIS A 10 4.37 -14.82 -12.90
CA HIS A 10 3.03 -14.80 -13.49
C HIS A 10 3.01 -15.49 -14.85
N ILE A 11 3.99 -15.17 -15.70
CA ILE A 11 4.15 -15.79 -17.03
C ILE A 11 4.38 -17.30 -16.88
N ALA A 12 5.28 -17.71 -15.98
CA ALA A 12 5.56 -19.13 -15.74
C ALA A 12 4.36 -19.91 -15.18
N LEU A 13 3.45 -19.24 -14.46
CA LEU A 13 2.18 -19.80 -13.98
C LEU A 13 1.09 -19.83 -15.06
N GLY A 14 1.37 -19.37 -16.28
CA GLY A 14 0.41 -19.39 -17.40
C GLY A 14 -0.64 -18.28 -17.32
N ALA A 15 -0.37 -17.19 -16.60
CA ALA A 15 -1.30 -16.07 -16.51
C ALA A 15 -1.57 -15.45 -17.89
N LYS A 16 -2.83 -15.05 -18.10
CA LYS A 16 -3.17 -14.12 -19.18
C LYS A 16 -2.72 -12.72 -18.77
N MET A 17 -1.66 -12.23 -19.41
CA MET A 17 -1.11 -10.91 -19.15
C MET A 17 -1.84 -9.83 -19.96
N ALA A 18 -2.06 -8.65 -19.38
CA ALA A 18 -2.62 -7.50 -20.09
C ALA A 18 -2.11 -6.16 -19.53
N PRO A 19 -2.19 -5.07 -20.32
CA PRO A 19 -1.90 -3.73 -19.85
C PRO A 19 -2.87 -3.26 -18.75
N PHE A 20 -2.34 -2.79 -17.63
CA PHE A 20 -3.11 -2.11 -16.58
C PHE A 20 -2.28 -0.98 -16.00
N ALA A 21 -2.76 0.27 -16.07
CA ALA A 21 -2.06 1.45 -15.53
C ALA A 21 -0.58 1.57 -15.96
N GLY A 22 -0.25 1.16 -17.18
CA GLY A 22 1.14 1.18 -17.69
C GLY A 22 1.99 -0.05 -17.32
N TYR A 23 1.48 -0.95 -16.48
CA TYR A 23 2.11 -2.22 -16.09
C TYR A 23 1.59 -3.40 -16.92
N ASN A 24 2.40 -4.45 -17.05
CA ASN A 24 2.00 -5.74 -17.62
C ASN A 24 1.55 -6.68 -16.50
N MET A 25 0.23 -6.79 -16.28
CA MET A 25 -0.34 -7.45 -15.09
C MET A 25 -1.09 -8.74 -15.45
N PRO A 26 -1.11 -9.75 -14.55
CA PRO A 26 -1.91 -10.96 -14.72
C PRO A 26 -3.40 -10.66 -14.50
N ILE A 27 -4.21 -10.65 -15.56
CA ILE A 27 -5.66 -10.38 -15.43
C ILE A 27 -6.47 -11.63 -15.02
N GLN A 28 -5.93 -12.82 -15.25
CA GLN A 28 -6.45 -14.11 -14.77
C GLN A 28 -5.41 -15.22 -15.01
N TYR A 29 -5.50 -16.31 -14.28
CA TYR A 29 -4.72 -17.54 -14.43
C TYR A 29 -5.60 -18.70 -14.89
N THR A 30 -6.66 -19.00 -14.13
CA THR A 30 -7.58 -20.12 -14.40
C THR A 30 -8.95 -19.61 -14.86
N GLY A 31 -9.32 -18.38 -14.48
CA GLY A 31 -10.55 -17.72 -14.88
C GLY A 31 -11.11 -16.84 -13.78
N ILE A 32 -11.63 -15.66 -14.14
CA ILE A 32 -12.10 -14.63 -13.19
C ILE A 32 -13.10 -15.20 -12.16
N ARG A 33 -14.05 -16.03 -12.60
CA ARG A 33 -15.05 -16.63 -11.69
C ARG A 33 -14.40 -17.59 -10.69
N ASP A 34 -13.48 -18.42 -11.15
CA ASP A 34 -12.83 -19.43 -10.30
C ASP A 34 -11.91 -18.76 -9.28
N GLU A 35 -11.17 -17.73 -9.69
CA GLU A 35 -10.32 -16.93 -8.80
C GLU A 35 -11.15 -16.13 -7.79
N HIS A 36 -12.29 -15.57 -8.21
CA HIS A 36 -13.24 -14.92 -7.30
C HIS A 36 -13.76 -15.89 -6.23
N LEU A 37 -14.22 -17.07 -6.64
CA LEU A 37 -14.70 -18.10 -5.71
C LEU A 37 -13.58 -18.59 -4.79
N CYS A 38 -12.35 -18.71 -5.30
CA CYS A 38 -11.17 -19.04 -4.49
C CYS A 38 -10.97 -18.03 -3.34
N VAL A 39 -11.09 -16.73 -3.60
CA VAL A 39 -11.01 -15.71 -2.54
C VAL A 39 -12.19 -15.80 -1.58
N ARG A 40 -13.41 -16.03 -2.09
CA ARG A 40 -14.62 -16.10 -1.26
C ARG A 40 -14.62 -17.30 -0.31
N GLU A 41 -14.09 -18.43 -0.76
CA GLU A 41 -14.20 -19.70 -0.04
C GLU A 41 -12.89 -20.14 0.61
N ARG A 42 -11.74 -19.64 0.15
CA ARG A 42 -10.39 -20.11 0.52
C ARG A 42 -9.42 -18.94 0.72
N VAL A 43 -8.39 -18.84 -0.11
CA VAL A 43 -7.34 -17.81 -0.12
C VAL A 43 -6.93 -17.54 -1.56
N GLY A 44 -6.98 -16.29 -1.97
CA GLY A 44 -6.33 -15.79 -3.18
C GLY A 44 -5.17 -14.87 -2.83
N VAL A 45 -4.17 -14.84 -3.71
CA VAL A 45 -3.00 -13.95 -3.61
C VAL A 45 -2.99 -13.07 -4.84
N PHE A 46 -2.93 -11.76 -4.64
CA PHE A 46 -2.85 -10.76 -5.68
C PHE A 46 -1.49 -10.09 -5.62
N ASP A 47 -0.80 -10.02 -6.75
CA ASP A 47 0.32 -9.10 -6.91
C ASP A 47 -0.22 -7.71 -7.19
N VAL A 48 -0.03 -6.82 -6.21
CA VAL A 48 -0.42 -5.42 -6.30
C VAL A 48 0.80 -4.49 -6.21
N SER A 49 1.99 -5.00 -6.54
CA SER A 49 3.26 -4.24 -6.56
C SER A 49 3.33 -3.15 -7.65
N HIS A 50 2.22 -2.88 -8.33
CA HIS A 50 2.07 -1.77 -9.27
C HIS A 50 1.51 -0.52 -8.58
N MET A 51 0.99 -0.63 -7.34
CA MET A 51 0.62 0.52 -6.52
C MET A 51 1.84 1.37 -6.20
N GLY A 52 1.61 2.64 -5.83
CA GLY A 52 2.68 3.53 -5.38
C GLY A 52 2.76 3.58 -3.87
N GLU A 53 3.98 3.71 -3.34
CA GLU A 53 4.24 3.87 -1.91
C GLU A 53 5.14 5.08 -1.66
N PHE A 54 4.61 6.08 -0.95
CA PHE A 54 5.34 7.30 -0.59
C PHE A 54 5.53 7.39 0.91
N ILE A 55 6.74 7.69 1.35
CA ILE A 55 7.05 7.98 2.75
C ILE A 55 7.03 9.49 2.96
N VAL A 56 6.28 9.93 3.96
CA VAL A 56 6.35 11.28 4.51
C VAL A 56 7.03 11.19 5.87
N ARG A 57 8.17 11.87 6.07
CA ARG A 57 8.89 11.86 7.35
C ARG A 57 9.39 13.24 7.73
N GLY A 58 9.23 13.64 8.98
CA GLY A 58 9.73 14.92 9.47
C GLY A 58 9.04 15.35 10.77
N ARG A 59 9.42 16.51 11.29
CA ARG A 59 8.81 17.07 12.52
C ARG A 59 7.38 17.50 12.28
N GLU A 60 7.07 17.96 11.06
CA GLU A 60 5.74 18.43 10.65
C GLU A 60 5.01 17.41 9.76
N ALA A 61 5.41 16.13 9.78
CA ALA A 61 4.82 15.12 8.89
C ALA A 61 3.35 14.83 9.20
N LEU A 62 2.93 14.96 10.46
CA LEU A 62 1.50 14.89 10.79
C LEU A 62 0.75 16.08 10.20
N ASP A 63 1.27 17.30 10.34
CA ASP A 63 0.61 18.51 9.85
C ASP A 63 0.47 18.50 8.32
N PHE A 64 1.52 18.05 7.62
CA PHE A 64 1.46 17.85 6.17
C PHE A 64 0.40 16.82 5.77
N VAL A 65 0.44 15.61 6.36
CA VAL A 65 -0.54 14.56 6.02
C VAL A 65 -1.97 15.00 6.36
N GLN A 66 -2.16 15.68 7.50
CA GLN A 66 -3.45 16.22 7.91
C GLN A 66 -3.96 17.31 6.95
N LYS A 67 -3.04 18.09 6.37
CA LYS A 67 -3.35 19.14 5.40
C LYS A 67 -3.78 18.58 4.05
N VAL A 68 -3.11 17.53 3.57
CA VAL A 68 -3.30 17.00 2.19
C VAL A 68 -4.32 15.88 2.10
N THR A 69 -4.78 15.32 3.22
CA THR A 69 -5.75 14.22 3.26
C THR A 69 -7.07 14.65 3.91
N SER A 70 -8.18 14.02 3.52
CA SER A 70 -9.52 14.36 4.02
C SER A 70 -9.88 13.78 5.39
N ASN A 71 -9.23 12.69 5.81
CA ASN A 71 -9.49 12.04 7.09
C ASN A 71 -8.55 12.58 8.20
N ASP A 72 -8.91 12.36 9.46
CA ASP A 72 -8.15 12.86 10.62
C ASP A 72 -6.92 11.96 10.88
N ALA A 73 -5.76 12.39 10.39
CA ALA A 73 -4.49 11.70 10.55
C ALA A 73 -3.98 11.72 12.00
N ALA A 74 -4.38 12.71 12.82
CA ALA A 74 -3.96 12.81 14.21
C ALA A 74 -4.56 11.70 15.09
N ARG A 75 -5.62 11.02 14.62
CA ARG A 75 -6.21 9.86 15.30
C ARG A 75 -5.42 8.57 15.12
N LEU A 76 -4.53 8.50 14.12
CA LEU A 76 -3.71 7.33 13.89
C LEU A 76 -2.60 7.21 14.93
N LYS A 77 -2.49 6.04 15.53
CA LYS A 77 -1.34 5.63 16.34
C LYS A 77 -0.33 4.85 15.50
N PRO A 78 0.95 4.78 15.89
CA PRO A 78 1.92 3.87 15.28
C PRO A 78 1.36 2.45 15.10
N GLY A 79 1.47 1.90 13.89
CA GLY A 79 0.91 0.59 13.54
C GLY A 79 -0.56 0.62 13.11
N GLN A 80 -1.15 1.80 12.89
CA GLN A 80 -2.52 1.94 12.37
C GLN A 80 -2.52 2.53 10.97
N ALA A 81 -3.55 2.20 10.19
CA ALA A 81 -3.84 2.79 8.91
C ALA A 81 -5.25 3.37 8.87
N GLN A 82 -5.55 4.19 7.87
CA GLN A 82 -6.90 4.59 7.51
C GLN A 82 -7.04 4.85 6.02
N TYR A 83 -8.27 4.73 5.53
CA TYR A 83 -8.65 5.18 4.21
C TYR A 83 -8.89 6.68 4.21
N SER A 84 -8.48 7.34 3.14
CA SER A 84 -8.67 8.77 2.93
C SER A 84 -8.70 9.08 1.44
N CYS A 85 -8.93 10.34 1.09
CA CYS A 85 -8.66 10.86 -0.24
C CYS A 85 -7.77 12.11 -0.18
N LEU A 86 -7.15 12.44 -1.32
CA LEU A 86 -6.44 13.70 -1.58
C LEU A 86 -7.42 14.69 -2.22
N PRO A 87 -8.04 15.62 -1.49
CA PRO A 87 -8.88 16.65 -2.09
C PRO A 87 -8.03 17.68 -2.84
N ASN A 88 -8.55 18.19 -3.95
CA ASN A 88 -8.02 19.37 -4.61
C ASN A 88 -8.63 20.67 -4.01
N HIS A 89 -8.15 21.82 -4.46
CA HIS A 89 -8.61 23.13 -3.96
C HIS A 89 -10.05 23.51 -4.34
N GLN A 90 -10.76 22.68 -5.11
CA GLN A 90 -12.11 22.93 -5.62
C GLN A 90 -13.12 21.89 -5.09
N GLY A 91 -12.72 21.03 -4.16
CA GLY A 91 -13.57 19.97 -3.58
C GLY A 91 -13.68 18.70 -4.45
N GLY A 92 -12.91 18.59 -5.53
CA GLY A 92 -12.73 17.34 -6.27
C GLY A 92 -11.67 16.44 -5.62
N ILE A 93 -11.64 15.17 -6.03
CA ILE A 93 -10.67 14.19 -5.52
C ILE A 93 -9.55 14.02 -6.56
N VAL A 94 -8.30 14.21 -6.12
CA VAL A 94 -7.10 13.87 -6.88
C VAL A 94 -6.96 12.35 -6.93
N ASP A 95 -6.90 11.69 -5.77
CA ASP A 95 -6.93 10.23 -5.66
C ASP A 95 -7.49 9.78 -4.31
N ASP A 96 -7.87 8.50 -4.22
CA ASP A 96 -8.07 7.82 -2.94
C ASP A 96 -6.84 6.99 -2.54
N LEU A 97 -6.61 6.82 -1.23
CA LEU A 97 -5.40 6.19 -0.71
C LEU A 97 -5.58 5.59 0.67
N LEU A 98 -4.59 4.79 1.07
CA LEU A 98 -4.37 4.42 2.45
C LEU A 98 -3.24 5.25 3.07
N VAL A 99 -3.48 5.73 4.29
CA VAL A 99 -2.49 6.44 5.12
C VAL A 99 -2.13 5.54 6.29
N TYR A 100 -0.86 5.15 6.38
CA TYR A 100 -0.30 4.36 7.47
C TYR A 100 0.52 5.25 8.38
N ARG A 101 0.24 5.24 9.69
CA ARG A 101 1.14 5.83 10.69
C ARG A 101 2.22 4.82 11.04
N LEU A 102 3.44 5.07 10.58
CA LEU A 102 4.59 4.18 10.80
C LEU A 102 5.03 4.18 12.26
N PHE A 103 5.86 3.21 12.64
CA PHE A 103 6.59 3.27 13.91
C PHE A 103 7.73 4.30 13.79
N ASP A 104 8.12 4.92 14.91
CA ASP A 104 9.15 5.95 14.97
C ASP A 104 10.58 5.40 15.05
N ASP A 105 10.73 4.07 14.89
CA ASP A 105 11.99 3.33 14.95
C ASP A 105 13.03 3.75 13.88
N GLN A 106 12.61 4.48 12.85
CA GLN A 106 13.47 5.03 11.80
C GLN A 106 13.40 6.56 11.69
N CYS A 107 12.84 7.24 12.69
CA CYS A 107 12.72 8.69 12.75
C CYS A 107 13.87 9.29 13.56
N ALA A 108 14.31 10.51 13.22
CA ALA A 108 15.14 11.28 14.13
C ALA A 108 14.33 11.75 15.35
N GLU A 109 14.99 12.22 16.40
CA GLU A 109 14.31 12.72 17.59
C GLU A 109 13.33 13.87 17.24
N GLY A 110 12.07 13.69 17.65
CA GLY A 110 10.98 14.62 17.37
C GLY A 110 10.35 14.49 15.98
N GLU A 111 10.82 13.58 15.12
CA GLU A 111 10.18 13.29 13.83
C GLU A 111 9.14 12.17 13.95
N THR A 112 8.16 12.21 13.05
CA THR A 112 7.17 11.15 12.82
C THR A 112 7.22 10.72 11.35
N ALA A 113 6.68 9.55 11.03
CA ALA A 113 6.58 9.08 9.66
C ALA A 113 5.21 8.45 9.33
N PHE A 114 4.81 8.67 8.08
CA PHE A 114 3.62 8.10 7.46
C PHE A 114 4.01 7.43 6.13
N MET A 115 3.23 6.44 5.72
CA MET A 115 3.29 5.87 4.38
C MET A 115 1.94 6.05 3.69
N LEU A 116 1.97 6.56 2.47
CA LEU A 116 0.82 6.76 1.60
C LEU A 116 0.87 5.69 0.52
N VAL A 117 -0.18 4.87 0.41
CA VAL A 117 -0.31 3.87 -0.65
C VAL A 117 -1.37 4.34 -1.64
N VAL A 118 -0.95 4.65 -2.88
CA VAL A 118 -1.76 5.32 -3.91
C VAL A 118 -2.00 4.42 -5.13
N ASN A 119 -2.98 4.78 -5.97
CA ASN A 119 -3.30 3.98 -7.15
C ASN A 119 -2.21 4.05 -8.22
N ALA A 120 -1.97 2.92 -8.88
CA ALA A 120 -0.91 2.76 -9.88
C ALA A 120 -0.95 3.77 -11.03
N ALA A 121 -2.16 4.10 -11.52
CA ALA A 121 -2.33 5.05 -12.62
C ALA A 121 -2.03 6.50 -12.22
N ASN A 122 -1.97 6.78 -10.92
CA ASN A 122 -1.92 8.11 -10.34
C ASN A 122 -0.58 8.42 -9.68
N ILE A 123 0.37 7.48 -9.61
CA ILE A 123 1.66 7.65 -8.90
C ILE A 123 2.32 8.99 -9.23
N GLU A 124 2.57 9.29 -10.52
CA GLU A 124 3.23 10.54 -10.92
C GLU A 124 2.40 11.78 -10.58
N LYS A 125 1.09 11.72 -10.82
CA LYS A 125 0.16 12.82 -10.54
C LYS A 125 0.12 13.13 -9.03
N ASP A 126 0.01 12.09 -8.21
CA ASP A 126 -0.11 12.20 -6.76
C ASP A 126 1.22 12.62 -6.13
N TRP A 127 2.33 12.10 -6.64
CA TRP A 127 3.67 12.53 -6.23
C TRP A 127 3.88 14.02 -6.48
N ASN A 128 3.63 14.48 -7.71
CA ASN A 128 3.76 15.89 -8.08
C ASN A 128 2.83 16.78 -7.24
N TRP A 129 1.59 16.32 -7.00
CA TRP A 129 0.65 17.02 -6.13
C TRP A 129 1.21 17.16 -4.71
N LEU A 130 1.68 16.07 -4.10
CA LEU A 130 2.23 16.09 -2.75
C LEU A 130 3.47 16.97 -2.63
N GLU A 131 4.38 16.92 -3.62
CA GLU A 131 5.54 17.81 -3.67
C GLU A 131 5.14 19.28 -3.75
N GLU A 132 4.17 19.63 -4.60
CA GLU A 132 3.66 21.01 -4.71
C GLU A 132 3.04 21.51 -3.40
N GLN A 133 2.36 20.64 -2.65
CA GLN A 133 1.73 21.00 -1.38
C GLN A 133 2.71 21.04 -0.19
N ASN A 134 3.94 20.54 -0.33
CA ASN A 134 4.86 20.41 0.79
C ASN A 134 5.58 21.72 1.11
N VAL A 135 4.99 22.48 2.03
CA VAL A 135 5.57 23.69 2.65
C VAL A 135 6.03 23.45 4.09
N PHE A 136 6.15 22.19 4.49
CA PHE A 136 6.41 21.75 5.87
C PHE A 136 7.83 21.19 6.01
N ASP A 137 8.36 21.11 7.24
CA ASP A 137 9.58 20.38 7.59
C ASP A 137 9.36 18.87 7.48
N THR A 138 9.24 18.41 6.23
CA THR A 138 9.03 17.02 5.87
C THR A 138 9.80 16.65 4.61
N ARG A 139 10.25 15.40 4.58
CA ARG A 139 10.87 14.74 3.44
C ARG A 139 9.86 13.78 2.84
N LEU A 140 9.61 13.95 1.55
CA LEU A 140 8.85 13.01 0.73
C LEU A 140 9.84 12.04 0.07
N ILE A 141 9.55 10.75 0.11
CA ILE A 141 10.41 9.72 -0.48
C ILE A 141 9.53 8.70 -1.21
N ASP A 142 9.69 8.62 -2.53
CA ASP A 142 9.06 7.57 -3.33
C ASP A 142 9.82 6.26 -3.15
N ILE A 143 9.11 5.21 -2.71
CA ILE A 143 9.67 3.88 -2.49
C ILE A 143 9.01 2.82 -3.38
N SER A 144 8.20 3.23 -4.36
CA SER A 144 7.39 2.33 -5.20
C SER A 144 8.26 1.32 -5.96
N GLU A 145 9.31 1.78 -6.63
CA GLU A 145 10.20 0.90 -7.44
C GLU A 145 11.03 -0.08 -6.59
N ARG A 146 11.05 0.07 -5.26
CA ARG A 146 11.78 -0.81 -4.33
C ARG A 146 10.87 -1.60 -3.39
N THR A 147 9.56 -1.57 -3.62
CA THR A 147 8.56 -2.20 -2.75
C THR A 147 7.75 -3.22 -3.55
N GLY A 148 7.68 -4.45 -3.05
CA GLY A 148 6.73 -5.45 -3.52
C GLY A 148 5.52 -5.47 -2.59
N LEU A 149 4.31 -5.55 -3.16
CA LEU A 149 3.08 -5.58 -2.39
C LEU A 149 2.20 -6.74 -2.83
N LEU A 150 1.94 -7.66 -1.90
CA LEU A 150 1.05 -8.80 -2.09
C LEU A 150 -0.19 -8.66 -1.21
N ALA A 151 -1.37 -8.72 -1.82
CA ALA A 151 -2.62 -8.82 -1.09
C ALA A 151 -3.06 -10.28 -1.00
N VAL A 152 -3.00 -10.86 0.20
CA VAL A 152 -3.47 -12.21 0.49
C VAL A 152 -4.84 -12.12 1.14
N GLN A 153 -5.87 -12.64 0.48
CA GLN A 153 -7.27 -12.36 0.79
C GLN A 153 -8.12 -13.64 0.83
N GLY A 154 -9.08 -13.70 1.75
CA GLY A 154 -10.04 -14.80 1.88
C GLY A 154 -10.19 -15.29 3.30
N PRO A 155 -11.23 -16.10 3.61
CA PRO A 155 -11.54 -16.55 4.96
C PRO A 155 -10.44 -17.39 5.61
N ARG A 156 -9.51 -17.95 4.82
CA ARG A 156 -8.39 -18.77 5.31
C ARG A 156 -7.03 -18.07 5.20
N ALA A 157 -7.00 -16.76 4.90
CA ALA A 157 -5.77 -16.02 4.60
C ALA A 157 -4.80 -15.98 5.79
N ALA A 158 -5.27 -15.61 6.97
CA ALA A 158 -4.44 -15.56 8.17
C ALA A 158 -3.88 -16.95 8.52
N ASP A 159 -4.72 -18.00 8.48
CA ASP A 159 -4.29 -19.38 8.74
C ASP A 159 -3.22 -19.86 7.75
N ALA A 160 -3.36 -19.51 6.47
CA ALA A 160 -2.41 -19.90 5.44
C ALA A 160 -1.05 -19.20 5.58
N LEU A 161 -1.04 -17.95 6.09
CA LEU A 161 0.17 -17.16 6.27
C LEU A 161 0.85 -17.40 7.63
N GLN A 162 0.10 -17.79 8.66
CA GLN A 162 0.63 -17.90 10.03
C GLN A 162 1.88 -18.78 10.14
N PRO A 163 2.00 -19.94 9.45
CA PRO A 163 3.22 -20.76 9.51
C PRO A 163 4.48 -20.09 8.93
N LEU A 164 4.33 -18.97 8.24
CA LEU A 164 5.41 -18.24 7.58
C LEU A 164 5.96 -17.10 8.44
N THR A 165 5.39 -16.81 9.60
CA THR A 165 5.79 -15.68 10.45
C THR A 165 5.55 -15.95 11.93
N ASP A 166 6.39 -15.37 12.78
CA ASP A 166 6.20 -15.37 14.24
C ASP A 166 5.19 -14.31 14.70
N VAL A 167 4.72 -13.43 13.79
CA VAL A 167 3.70 -12.43 14.09
C VAL A 167 2.35 -13.13 14.27
N PRO A 168 1.60 -12.92 15.36
CA PRO A 168 0.28 -13.49 15.55
C PRO A 168 -0.75 -12.77 14.65
N LEU A 169 -0.99 -13.30 13.45
CA LEU A 169 -1.81 -12.63 12.43
C LEU A 169 -3.28 -12.54 12.83
N GLN A 170 -3.83 -13.50 13.58
CA GLN A 170 -5.21 -13.44 14.06
C GLN A 170 -5.45 -12.33 15.10
N GLU A 171 -4.38 -11.81 15.73
CA GLU A 171 -4.48 -10.73 16.72
C GLU A 171 -4.43 -9.33 16.07
N LEU A 172 -4.01 -9.24 14.79
CA LEU A 172 -4.03 -7.99 14.06
C LEU A 172 -5.46 -7.54 13.81
N LYS A 173 -5.78 -6.35 14.32
CA LYS A 173 -7.09 -5.74 14.13
C LYS A 173 -7.19 -5.18 12.72
N TYR A 174 -8.43 -5.06 12.24
CA TYR A 174 -8.71 -4.37 10.99
C TYR A 174 -8.06 -2.98 10.96
N TYR A 175 -7.42 -2.63 9.83
CA TYR A 175 -6.67 -1.38 9.64
C TYR A 175 -5.53 -1.16 10.65
N THR A 176 -4.89 -2.24 11.09
CA THR A 176 -3.62 -2.21 11.83
C THR A 176 -2.58 -3.04 11.12
N PHE A 177 -1.31 -2.76 11.38
CA PHE A 177 -0.18 -3.46 10.80
C PHE A 177 0.96 -3.53 11.82
N THR A 178 1.90 -4.43 11.55
CA THR A 178 3.16 -4.52 12.29
C THR A 178 4.31 -4.79 11.33
N LYS A 179 5.54 -4.67 11.83
CA LYS A 179 6.75 -5.08 11.10
C LYS A 179 7.17 -6.45 11.61
N GLY A 180 7.47 -7.37 10.69
CA GLY A 180 7.90 -8.72 11.02
C GLY A 180 8.49 -9.42 9.80
N ARG A 181 9.08 -10.59 10.03
CA ARG A 181 9.60 -11.45 8.97
C ARG A 181 8.50 -12.37 8.46
N LEU A 182 8.39 -12.53 7.14
CA LEU A 182 7.45 -13.45 6.49
C LEU A 182 8.20 -14.32 5.48
N ALA A 183 8.13 -15.64 5.65
CA ALA A 183 8.81 -16.64 4.81
C ALA A 183 10.32 -16.38 4.64
N GLY A 184 10.97 -15.84 5.68
CA GLY A 184 12.41 -15.55 5.65
C GLY A 184 12.79 -14.15 5.15
N VAL A 185 11.82 -13.35 4.68
CA VAL A 185 12.02 -11.95 4.24
C VAL A 185 11.60 -10.97 5.32
#